data_AF-A0A7D7ZWQ2-F1
#
_entry.id   AF-A0A7D7ZWQ2-F1
#
_cell.length_a   1.000
_cell.length_b   1.000
_cell.length_c   1.000
_cell.angle_alpha   90.00
_cell.angle_beta   90.00
_cell.angle_gamma   90.00
#
_symmetry.space_group_name_H-M   'P 1'
#
loop_
_entity.id
_entity.type
_entity.pdbx_description
1 polymer ?
#
loop_
_entity_poly.entity_id
_entity_poly.type
_entity_poly.pdbx_seq_one_letter_code
_entity_poly.pdbx_strand_id
1 'polypeptide(L)'
;MTNFIKMHNGLPYKFYYRFKDETGKSRRLMIEDWEIGQLYWNCLKTTGGNEEEALKKVCQRYEEEFINKKDIHFFLGTTRQWHMRRSRNPFVIIGVFYPKTESQLNLFR
;
A
#
# COMPACT_ATOMS: atom_id res chain seq x y z
N MET A 1 -21.36 -9.67 -14.85
CA MET A 1 -20.94 -9.00 -16.11
C MET A 1 -20.52 -7.60 -15.75
N THR A 2 -19.22 -7.35 -15.62
CA THR A 2 -18.70 -6.03 -15.27
C THR A 2 -17.73 -5.64 -16.37
N ASN A 3 -18.12 -4.66 -17.17
CA ASN A 3 -17.31 -4.13 -18.26
C ASN A 3 -16.08 -3.41 -17.67
N PHE A 4 -14.88 -3.77 -18.11
CA PHE A 4 -13.64 -3.10 -17.73
C PHE A 4 -13.09 -2.33 -18.95
N ILE A 5 -12.99 -1.01 -18.81
CA ILE A 5 -12.34 -0.13 -19.79
C ILE A 5 -10.83 -0.22 -19.51
N LYS A 6 -10.07 -0.77 -20.45
CA LYS A 6 -8.61 -0.91 -20.38
C LYS A 6 -7.95 0.44 -20.66
N MET A 7 -7.43 1.11 -19.64
CA MET A 7 -6.62 2.32 -19.81
C MET A 7 -5.18 1.95 -20.22
N HIS A 8 -4.66 2.65 -21.23
CA HIS A 8 -3.31 2.47 -21.78
C HIS A 8 -2.27 3.16 -20.87
N ASN A 9 -1.26 2.41 -20.40
CA ASN A 9 -0.08 2.83 -19.63
C ASN A 9 -0.24 3.29 -18.16
N GLY A 10 -1.38 3.01 -17.50
CA GLY A 10 -1.55 3.22 -16.06
C GLY A 10 -1.67 1.92 -15.28
N LEU A 11 -1.30 1.92 -13.99
CA LEU A 11 -1.65 0.84 -13.06
C LEU A 11 -3.18 0.70 -13.02
N PRO A 12 -3.77 -0.45 -13.41
CA PRO A 12 -5.23 -0.58 -13.56
C PRO A 12 -5.98 -0.66 -12.22
N TYR A 13 -5.25 -0.72 -11.10
CA TYR A 13 -5.81 -0.87 -9.77
C TYR A 13 -5.36 0.25 -8.84
N LYS A 14 -6.26 0.62 -7.93
CA LYS A 14 -5.95 1.46 -6.78
C LYS A 14 -5.83 0.59 -5.55
N PHE A 15 -4.71 0.71 -4.86
CA PHE A 15 -4.45 -0.03 -3.64
C PHE A 15 -4.82 0.81 -2.43
N TYR A 16 -5.25 0.13 -1.35
CA TYR A 16 -5.65 0.77 -0.12
C TYR A 16 -5.20 -0.07 1.07
N TYR A 17 -4.73 0.59 2.13
CA TYR A 17 -4.66 -0.03 3.45
C TYR A 17 -5.99 0.10 4.16
N ARG A 18 -6.38 -0.95 4.87
CA ARG A 18 -7.48 -0.94 5.83
C ARG A 18 -6.91 -1.26 7.21
N PHE A 19 -7.11 -0.35 8.16
CA PHE A 19 -6.60 -0.49 9.52
C PHE A 19 -7.61 0.07 10.52
N LYS A 20 -7.45 -0.28 11.80
CA LYS A 20 -8.20 0.33 12.90
C LYS A 20 -7.36 1.44 13.50
N ASP A 21 -7.98 2.59 13.76
CA ASP A 21 -7.35 3.64 14.55
C ASP A 21 -7.39 3.30 16.05
N GLU A 22 -6.77 4.14 16.87
CA GLU A 22 -6.75 4.01 18.34
C GLU A 22 -8.15 3.98 18.98
N THR A 23 -9.15 4.53 18.29
CA THR A 23 -10.56 4.50 18.73
C THR A 23 -11.30 3.22 18.31
N GLY A 24 -10.61 2.28 17.64
CA GLY A 24 -11.17 1.05 17.10
C GLY A 24 -11.92 1.23 15.77
N LYS A 25 -11.96 2.45 15.21
CA LYS A 25 -12.70 2.73 13.97
C LYS A 25 -11.90 2.28 12.76
N SER A 26 -12.57 1.54 11.88
CA SER A 26 -11.99 1.11 10.60
C SER A 26 -11.78 2.31 9.67
N ARG A 27 -10.54 2.49 9.23
CA ARG A 27 -10.11 3.50 8.27
C ARG A 27 -9.61 2.81 7.01
N ARG A 28 -9.80 3.50 5.88
CA ARG A 28 -9.28 3.09 4.58
C ARG A 28 -8.50 4.24 3.99
N LEU A 29 -7.25 4.01 3.62
CA LEU A 29 -6.36 5.02 3.06
C LEU A 29 -5.74 4.52 1.76
N MET A 30 -5.78 5.36 0.73
CA MET A 30 -5.27 5.02 -0.61
C MET A 30 -3.74 5.05 -0.62
N ILE A 31 -3.13 4.17 -1.40
CA ILE A 31 -1.70 4.08 -1.62
C ILE A 31 -1.40 4.64 -3.01
N GLU A 32 -0.58 5.69 -3.06
CA GLU A 32 -0.06 6.34 -4.29
C GLU A 32 1.43 6.04 -4.51
N ASP A 33 2.03 5.24 -3.63
CA ASP A 33 3.41 4.78 -3.78
C ASP A 33 3.58 3.99 -5.09
N TRP A 34 4.54 4.39 -5.93
CA TRP A 34 4.82 3.74 -7.20
C TRP A 34 5.30 2.29 -7.03
N GLU A 35 5.89 1.95 -5.86
CA GLU A 35 6.46 0.64 -5.57
C GLU A 35 5.40 -0.47 -5.63
N ILE A 36 4.18 -0.21 -5.14
CA ILE A 36 3.09 -1.21 -5.20
C ILE A 36 2.66 -1.50 -6.64
N GLY A 37 2.76 -0.49 -7.51
CA GLY A 37 2.49 -0.65 -8.93
C GLY A 37 3.51 -1.53 -9.61
N GLN A 38 4.80 -1.32 -9.31
CA GLN A 38 5.86 -2.20 -9.82
C GLN A 38 5.75 -3.63 -9.31
N LEU A 39 5.41 -3.80 -8.03
CA LEU A 39 5.16 -5.13 -7.47
C LEU A 39 4.03 -5.84 -8.21
N TYR A 40 2.93 -5.13 -8.51
CA TYR A 40 1.84 -5.68 -9.30
C TYR A 40 2.29 -6.13 -10.70
N TRP A 41 3.05 -5.32 -11.43
CA TRP A 41 3.56 -5.69 -12.75
C TRP A 41 4.49 -6.91 -12.69
N ASN A 42 5.33 -6.99 -11.66
CA ASN A 42 6.17 -8.15 -11.42
C ASN A 42 5.32 -9.40 -11.16
N CYS A 43 4.32 -9.31 -10.28
CA CYS A 43 3.40 -10.40 -10.02
C CYS A 43 2.66 -10.84 -11.29
N LEU A 44 2.14 -9.88 -12.09
CA LEU A 44 1.45 -10.16 -13.34
C LEU A 44 2.32 -10.89 -14.35
N LYS A 45 3.60 -10.52 -14.46
CA LYS A 45 4.58 -11.23 -15.28
C LYS A 45 4.79 -12.66 -14.78
N THR A 46 4.93 -12.87 -13.47
CA THR A 46 5.14 -14.20 -12.89
C THR A 46 3.90 -15.11 -12.94
N THR A 47 2.69 -14.55 -13.06
CA THR A 47 1.44 -15.31 -13.18
C THR A 47 1.01 -15.52 -14.63
N GLY A 48 1.87 -15.23 -15.60
CA GLY A 48 1.56 -15.39 -17.02
C GLY A 48 0.44 -14.47 -17.51
N GLY A 49 0.24 -13.31 -16.87
CA GLY A 49 -0.81 -12.36 -17.21
C GLY A 49 -2.15 -12.60 -16.49
N ASN A 50 -2.23 -13.55 -15.55
CA ASN A 50 -3.41 -13.72 -14.72
C ASN A 50 -3.48 -12.60 -13.65
N GLU A 51 -4.37 -11.63 -13.87
CA GLU A 51 -4.54 -10.46 -13.02
C GLU A 51 -5.03 -10.81 -11.60
N GLU A 52 -5.94 -11.78 -11.47
CA GLU A 52 -6.49 -12.17 -10.17
C GLU A 52 -5.41 -12.82 -9.30
N GLU A 53 -4.62 -13.72 -9.89
CA GLU A 53 -3.50 -14.34 -9.20
C GLU A 53 -2.41 -13.31 -8.86
N ALA A 54 -2.17 -12.33 -9.73
CA ALA A 54 -1.21 -11.26 -9.48
C ALA A 54 -1.62 -10.41 -8.27
N LEU A 55 -2.89 -10.02 -8.18
CA LEU A 55 -3.43 -9.27 -7.04
C LEU A 55 -3.32 -10.07 -5.74
N LYS A 56 -3.63 -11.38 -5.77
CA LYS A 56 -3.44 -12.26 -4.60
C LYS A 56 -1.99 -12.29 -4.14
N LYS A 57 -1.04 -12.42 -5.06
CA LYS A 57 0.40 -12.40 -4.74
C LYS A 57 0.88 -11.06 -4.20
N VAL A 58 0.36 -9.94 -4.70
CA VAL A 58 0.65 -8.60 -4.15
C VAL A 58 0.20 -8.50 -2.69
N CYS A 59 -1.05 -8.87 -2.41
CA CYS A 59 -1.59 -8.85 -1.04
C CYS A 59 -0.79 -9.76 -0.11
N GLN A 60 -0.53 -11.01 -0.54
CA GLN A 60 0.23 -11.98 0.24
C GLN A 60 1.62 -11.46 0.60
N ARG A 61 2.35 -10.91 -0.38
CA ARG A 61 3.67 -10.31 -0.16
C ARG A 61 3.63 -9.22 0.90
N TYR A 62 2.66 -8.32 0.80
CA TYR A 62 2.50 -7.23 1.74
C TYR A 62 2.16 -7.71 3.16
N GLU A 63 1.25 -8.67 3.28
CA GLU A 63 0.88 -9.26 4.57
C GLU A 63 2.06 -9.99 5.22
N GLU A 64 2.71 -10.90 4.48
CA GLU A 64 3.77 -11.76 5.01
C GLU A 64 5.08 -11.04 5.28
N GLU A 65 5.50 -10.11 4.41
CA GLU A 65 6.80 -9.45 4.52
C GLU A 65 6.76 -8.13 5.26
N PHE A 66 5.64 -7.40 5.19
CA PHE A 66 5.54 -6.08 5.80
C PHE A 66 4.71 -6.14 7.07
N ILE A 67 3.42 -6.48 6.97
CA ILE A 67 2.49 -6.33 8.10
C ILE A 67 2.89 -7.23 9.26
N ASN A 68 3.26 -8.48 8.98
CA ASN A 68 3.55 -9.46 10.03
C ASN A 68 4.98 -9.38 10.59
N LYS A 69 5.91 -8.73 9.88
CA LYS A 69 7.35 -8.78 10.20
C LYS A 69 7.97 -7.42 10.52
N LYS A 70 7.30 -6.32 10.22
CA LYS A 70 7.89 -4.98 10.27
C LYS A 70 7.00 -3.99 11.01
N ASP A 71 7.62 -3.03 11.67
CA ASP A 71 6.91 -1.91 12.28
C ASP A 71 6.66 -0.80 11.24
N ILE A 72 5.47 -0.82 10.65
CA ILE A 72 5.12 -0.01 9.48
C ILE A 72 4.73 1.41 9.90
N HIS A 73 5.45 2.38 9.34
CA HIS A 73 5.14 3.81 9.41
C HIS A 73 4.76 4.31 8.02
N PHE A 74 3.65 5.05 7.92
CA PHE A 74 3.21 5.63 6.65
C PHE A 74 3.64 7.08 6.51
N PHE A 75 4.23 7.42 5.38
CA PHE A 75 4.33 8.81 4.95
C PHE A 75 3.01 9.23 4.32
N LEU A 76 2.36 10.20 4.95
CA LEU A 76 1.09 10.74 4.47
C LEU A 76 1.34 12.01 3.69
N GLY A 77 0.82 12.01 2.46
CA GLY A 77 0.75 13.18 1.60
C GLY A 77 -0.70 13.49 1.28
N THR A 78 -0.86 14.46 0.40
CA THR A 78 -2.15 15.06 0.07
C THR A 78 -2.03 15.65 -1.32
N THR A 79 -3.01 15.45 -2.18
CA THR A 79 -2.95 16.05 -3.52
C THR A 79 -3.48 17.48 -3.49
N ARG A 80 -2.92 18.36 -4.34
CA ARG A 80 -3.37 19.77 -4.48
C ARG A 80 -4.89 19.87 -4.70
N GLN A 81 -5.45 18.94 -5.49
CA GLN A 81 -6.88 18.89 -5.78
C GLN A 81 -7.72 18.63 -4.52
N TRP A 82 -7.34 17.66 -3.67
CA TRP A 82 -8.09 17.31 -2.46
C TRP A 82 -7.91 18.34 -1.34
N HIS A 83 -6.74 18.97 -1.27
CA HIS A 83 -6.48 20.10 -0.40
C HIS A 83 -7.34 21.31 -0.73
N MET A 84 -7.38 21.71 -2.00
CA MET A 84 -8.19 22.83 -2.46
C MET A 84 -9.69 22.58 -2.27
N ARG A 85 -10.12 21.31 -2.31
CA ARG A 85 -11.52 20.90 -2.10
C ARG A 85 -11.92 20.79 -0.62
N ARG A 86 -11.03 21.08 0.34
CA ARG A 86 -11.28 20.93 1.80
C ARG A 86 -11.93 19.58 2.16
N SER A 87 -11.44 18.50 1.56
CA SER A 87 -11.97 17.16 1.83
C SER A 87 -11.81 16.79 3.30
N ARG A 88 -12.79 16.07 3.88
CA ARG A 88 -12.76 15.61 5.28
C ARG A 88 -11.58 14.66 5.58
N ASN A 89 -11.01 14.03 4.55
CA ASN A 89 -9.79 13.24 4.65
C ASN A 89 -9.01 13.35 3.32
N PRO A 90 -8.08 14.32 3.19
CA PRO A 90 -7.32 14.53 1.96
C PRO A 90 -6.06 13.64 1.88
N PHE A 91 -5.79 12.85 2.91
CA PHE A 91 -4.54 12.11 3.05
C PHE A 91 -4.49 10.88 2.14
N VAL A 92 -3.31 10.63 1.57
CA VAL A 92 -2.94 9.44 0.81
C VAL A 92 -1.57 8.97 1.28
N ILE A 93 -1.34 7.66 1.26
CA ILE A 93 -0.04 7.08 1.58
C ILE A 93 0.85 7.27 0.37
N ILE A 94 1.93 8.03 0.54
CA ILE A 94 2.90 8.32 -0.53
C ILE A 94 4.20 7.51 -0.36
N GLY A 95 4.33 6.80 0.75
CA GLY A 95 5.47 5.95 1.03
C GLY A 95 5.29 5.16 2.31
N VAL A 96 6.04 4.07 2.40
CA VAL A 96 6.09 3.21 3.59
C VAL A 96 7.52 3.19 4.14
N PHE A 97 7.66 3.46 5.43
CA PHE A 97 8.91 3.34 6.17
C PHE A 97 8.80 2.24 7.21
N TYR A 98 9.84 1.45 7.35
CA TYR A 98 9.91 0.38 8.34
C TYR A 98 11.34 0.32 8.86
N PRO A 99 11.64 0.92 10.03
CA PRO A 99 12.98 0.86 10.59
C PRO A 99 13.36 -0.59 10.84
N LYS A 100 14.65 -0.92 10.67
CA LYS A 100 15.14 -2.23 11.05
C LYS A 100 14.98 -2.38 12.55
N THR A 101 14.47 -3.52 13.00
CA THR A 101 14.46 -3.86 14.42
C THR A 101 15.90 -3.98 14.90
N GLU A 102 16.39 -2.98 15.62
CA GLU A 102 17.68 -3.12 16.29
C GLU A 102 17.51 -4.01 17.52
N SER A 103 18.13 -5.20 17.49
CA SER A 103 18.36 -5.94 18.73
C SER A 103 19.43 -5.16 19.49
N GLN A 104 19.01 -4.24 20.36
CA GLN A 104 19.92 -3.49 21.22
C GLN A 104 20.82 -4.51 21.95
N LEU A 105 22.10 -4.55 21.57
CA LEU A 105 23.09 -5.31 22.34
C LEU A 105 23.32 -4.52 23.63
N ASN A 106 23.24 -5.22 24.77
CA ASN A 106 23.35 -4.62 26.10
C ASN A 106 24.53 -3.64 26.17
N LEU A 107 24.22 -2.37 26.44
CA LEU A 107 25.22 -1.29 26.55
C LEU A 107 25.96 -1.32 27.90
N PHE A 108 25.58 -2.22 28.80
CA PHE A 108 26.27 -2.41 30.08
C PHE A 108 26.53 -3.91 30.28
N ARG A 109 27.81 -4.25 30.38
CA ARG A 109 28.32 -5.50 30.94
C ARG A 109 29.09 -5.16 32.20
#